data_AF-A0A699RWL9-F1
#
_entry.id   AF-A0A699RWL9-F1
#
_cell.length_a   1.000
_cell.length_b   1.000
_cell.length_c   1.000
_cell.angle_alpha   90.00
_cell.angle_beta   90.00
_cell.angle_gamma   90.00
#
_symmetry.space_group_name_H-M   'P 1'
#
loop_
_entity.id
_entity.type
_entity.pdbx_description
1 polymer ?
#
loop_
_entity_poly.entity_id
_entity_poly.type
_entity_poly.pdbx_seq_one_letter_code
_entity_poly.pdbx_strand_id
1 'polypeptide(L)' 'MDEAHTSRYSVHSGMDKMYYDLRDLYWWPGMKRDIVEYVSKCLTCSKIKAEHQKPSGLLYQLEISEWKWEEITIDLV' A
#
# COMPACT_ATOMS: atom_id res chain seq x y z
N MET A 1 -18.11 -3.40 10.99
CA MET A 1 -16.83 -3.04 10.32
C MET A 1 -15.93 -2.25 11.25
N ASP A 2 -16.45 -1.23 11.94
CA ASP A 2 -15.65 -0.43 12.88
C ASP A 2 -14.96 -1.29 13.95
N GLU A 3 -15.69 -2.10 14.70
CA GLU A 3 -15.12 -2.99 15.73
C GLU A 3 -13.97 -3.90 15.21
N ALA A 4 -14.13 -4.45 14.00
CA ALA A 4 -13.12 -5.31 13.40
C ALA A 4 -11.88 -4.54 12.89
N HIS A 5 -11.97 -3.22 12.70
CA HIS A 5 -10.93 -2.42 12.08
C HIS A 5 -10.27 -1.40 13.02
N THR A 6 -11.03 -0.80 13.93
CA THR A 6 -10.58 0.28 14.84
C THR A 6 -10.36 -0.18 16.28
N SER A 7 -10.70 -1.44 16.61
CA SER A 7 -10.40 -1.97 17.94
C SER A 7 -8.89 -1.95 18.21
N ARG A 8 -8.52 -1.77 19.49
CA ARG A 8 -7.11 -1.80 19.91
C ARG A 8 -6.38 -3.09 19.53
N TYR A 9 -7.14 -4.17 19.31
CA TYR A 9 -6.62 -5.49 18.98
C TYR A 9 -6.53 -5.77 17.47
N SER A 10 -7.21 -4.99 16.61
CA SER A 10 -7.22 -5.21 15.16
C SER A 10 -5.93 -4.76 14.48
N VAL A 11 -5.15 -3.87 15.13
CA VAL A 11 -3.93 -3.24 14.60
C VAL A 11 -4.14 -2.73 13.16
N HIS A 12 -5.26 -2.05 12.90
CA HIS A 12 -5.61 -1.53 11.56
C HIS A 12 -5.36 -2.56 10.44
N SER A 13 -5.90 -3.76 10.64
CA SER A 13 -5.75 -4.89 9.73
C SER A 13 -6.08 -4.51 8.30
N GLY A 14 -5.30 -5.05 7.36
CA GLY A 14 -5.57 -4.87 5.95
C GLY A 14 -6.88 -5.53 5.51
N MET A 15 -7.36 -5.13 4.33
CA MET A 15 -8.55 -5.68 3.67
C MET A 15 -8.62 -7.20 3.73
N ASP A 16 -7.54 -7.91 3.38
CA ASP A 16 -7.56 -9.37 3.33
C ASP A 16 -7.74 -9.99 4.73
N LYS A 17 -7.01 -9.50 5.73
CA LYS A 17 -7.17 -9.95 7.11
C LYS A 17 -8.59 -9.68 7.61
N MET A 18 -9.11 -8.47 7.39
CA MET A 18 -10.47 -8.11 7.80
C MET A 18 -11.54 -8.97 7.11
N TYR A 19 -11.32 -9.36 5.85
CA TYR A 19 -12.20 -10.31 5.16
C TYR A 19 -12.16 -11.70 5.80
N TYR A 20 -10.98 -12.24 6.09
CA TYR A 20 -10.88 -13.55 6.73
C TYR A 20 -11.48 -13.56 8.13
N ASP A 21 -11.18 -12.55 8.95
CA ASP A 21 -11.70 -12.42 10.32
C ASP A 21 -13.24 -12.36 10.35
N LEU A 22 -13.85 -11.67 9.38
CA LEU A 22 -15.31 -11.52 9.33
C LEU A 22 -16.01 -12.71 8.67
N ARG A 23 -15.38 -13.37 7.70
CA ARG A 23 -16.00 -14.47 6.93
C ARG A 23 -16.36 -15.68 7.81
N ASP A 24 -15.65 -15.87 8.91
CA ASP A 24 -15.88 -17.00 9.82
C ASP A 24 -17.18 -16.84 10.62
N LEU A 25 -17.69 -15.61 10.78
CA LEU A 25 -18.87 -15.29 11.58
C LEU A 25 -20.02 -14.69 10.77
N TYR A 26 -19.72 -14.06 9.63
CA TYR A 26 -20.68 -13.28 8.87
C TYR A 26 -20.53 -13.52 7.36
N TRP A 27 -21.65 -13.39 6.65
CA TRP A 27 -21.66 -13.43 5.20
C TRP A 27 -22.78 -12.55 4.64
N TRP A 28 -22.48 -11.80 3.57
CA TRP A 28 -23.47 -11.05 2.81
C TRP A 28 -23.01 -10.82 1.35
N PRO A 29 -23.95 -10.58 0.41
CA PRO A 29 -23.61 -10.24 -0.97
C PRO A 29 -22.77 -8.94 -1.03
N GLY A 30 -21.61 -9.00 -1.68
CA GLY A 30 -20.73 -7.84 -1.82
C GLY A 30 -19.77 -7.60 -0.66
N MET A 31 -19.73 -8.48 0.36
CA MET A 31 -18.88 -8.36 1.55
C MET A 31 -17.44 -7.92 1.27
N LYS A 32 -16.75 -8.58 0.33
CA LYS A 32 -15.37 -8.23 0.00
C LYS A 32 -15.25 -6.78 -0.51
N ARG A 33 -16.18 -6.35 -1.37
CA ARG A 33 -16.21 -4.99 -1.94
C ARG A 33 -16.44 -3.95 -0.84
N ASP A 34 -17.38 -4.20 0.06
CA ASP A 34 -17.70 -3.25 1.12
C ASP A 34 -16.52 -3.13 2.11
N ILE A 35 -15.82 -4.23 2.38
CA ILE A 35 -14.57 -4.26 3.17
C ILE A 35 -13.46 -3.44 2.49
N VAL A 36 -13.29 -3.57 1.17
CA VAL A 36 -12.33 -2.76 0.40
C VAL A 36 -12.66 -1.28 0.56
N GLU A 37 -13.91 -0.91 0.34
CA GLU A 37 -14.36 0.48 0.41
C GLU A 37 -14.17 1.05 1.82
N TYR A 38 -14.49 0.28 2.85
CA TYR A 38 -14.30 0.67 4.24
C TYR A 38 -12.83 0.96 4.58
N VAL A 39 -11.93 0.01 4.28
CA VAL A 39 -10.50 0.16 4.57
C VAL A 39 -9.87 1.27 3.74
N SER A 40 -10.34 1.50 2.51
CA SER A 40 -9.85 2.60 1.65
C SER A 40 -10.11 4.00 2.23
N LYS A 41 -11.18 4.15 3.03
CA LYS A 41 -11.52 5.41 3.71
C LYS A 41 -10.73 5.62 5.01
N CYS A 42 -9.97 4.63 5.47
CA CYS A 42 -9.16 4.75 6.68
C CYS A 42 -7.85 5.52 6.40
N LEU A 43 -7.77 6.76 6.91
CA LEU A 43 -6.57 7.60 6.78
C LEU A 43 -5.30 6.96 7.36
N THR A 44 -5.43 6.23 8.47
CA THR A 44 -4.31 5.53 9.11
C THR A 44 -3.77 4.43 8.20
N CYS A 45 -4.65 3.61 7.62
CA CYS A 45 -4.24 2.58 6.66
C CYS A 45 -3.61 3.18 5.40
N SER A 46 -4.18 4.25 4.86
CA SER A 46 -3.67 4.90 3.64
C SER A 46 -2.29 5.55 3.84
N LYS A 47 -1.96 6.00 5.05
CA LYS A 47 -0.65 6.59 5.36
C LYS A 47 0.43 5.55 5.67
N ILE A 48 0.06 4.46 6.33
CA ILE A 48 1.02 3.46 6.83
C ILE A 48 1.27 2.37 5.78
N LYS A 49 0.28 2.04 4.95
CA LYS A 49 0.45 1.03 3.91
C LYS A 49 1.23 1.61 2.76
N ALA A 50 2.46 1.13 2.60
CA ALA A 50 3.24 1.36 1.40
C ALA A 50 2.50 0.79 0.18
N GLU A 51 2.61 1.49 -0.94
CA GLU A 51 2.22 0.93 -2.23
C GLU A 51 3.16 -0.24 -2.55
N HIS A 52 2.59 -1.44 -2.70
CA HIS A 52 3.36 -2.64 -3.06
C HIS A 52 3.52 -2.81 -4.58
N GLN A 53 2.89 -1.93 -5.37
CA GLN A 53 3.14 -1.89 -6.80
C GLN A 53 4.51 -1.28 -7.04
N LYS A 54 5.27 -1.88 -7.96
CA LYS A 54 6.48 -1.20 -8.45
C LYS A 54 6.01 0.11 -9.08
N PRO A 55 6.59 1.25 -8.69
CA PRO A 55 6.30 2.49 -9.39
C PRO A 55 6.62 2.24 -10.87
N SER A 56 5.61 2.40 -11.73
CA SER A 56 5.79 2.45 -13.17
C SER A 56 6.44 3.79 -13.52
N GLY A 57 7.70 3.94 -13.12
CA GLY A 57 8.54 5.06 -13.49
C GLY A 57 9.03 4.85 -14.92
N LEU A 58 8.94 5.91 -15.74
CA LEU A 58 9.78 6.00 -16.92
C LEU A 58 11.23 6.03 -16.42
N LEU A 59 11.97 4.97 -16.72
CA LEU A 59 13.42 5.02 -16.59
C LEU A 59 13.90 6.04 -17.62
N TYR A 60 14.18 7.26 -17.16
CA TYR A 60 14.94 8.20 -17.96
C TYR A 60 16.35 7.64 -18.04
N GLN A 61 16.74 7.24 -19.25
CA GLN A 61 18.12 6.92 -19.54
C GLN A 61 18.86 8.26 -19.51
N LEU A 62 19.78 8.43 -18.56
CA LEU A 62 20.68 9.59 -18.57
C LEU A 62 21.44 9.59 -19.90
N GLU A 63 21.64 10.79 -20.46
CA GLU A 63 22.44 10.93 -21.67
C GLU A 63 23.85 10.39 -21.40
N ILE A 64 24.35 9.56 -22.31
CA ILE A 64 25.71 9.04 -22.19
C ILE A 64 26.64 10.21 -22.51
N SER A 65 27.47 10.59 -21.54
CA SER A 65 28.51 11.59 -21.79
C SER A 65 29.41 11.17 -22.97
N GLU A 66 29.73 12.14 -23.82
CA GLU A 66 30.52 11.91 -25.02
C GLU A 66 32.02 11.76 -24.71
N TRP A 67 32.46 12.20 -23.52
CA TRP A 67 33.87 12.27 -23.17
C TRP A 67 34.20 11.88 -21.73
N LYS A 68 35.47 11.57 -21.47
CA LYS A 68 35.93 11.23 -20.12
C LYS A 68 35.86 12.47 -19.21
N TRP A 69 35.30 12.30 -18.01
CA TRP A 69 35.21 13.30 -16.92
C TRP A 69 34.22 14.45 -17.12
N GLU A 70 33.29 14.33 -18.07
CA GLU A 70 32.26 15.34 -18.27
C GLU A 70 31.19 15.30 -17.16
N GLU A 71 30.87 14.10 -16.67
CA GLU A 71 29.90 13.89 -15.61
C GLU A 71 30.53 13.08 -14.46
N ILE A 72 30.40 13.59 -13.23
CA ILE A 72 30.89 12.95 -12.01
C ILE A 72 29.75 12.94 -11.00
N THR A 73 29.25 11.76 -10.66
CA THR A 73 28.28 11.55 -9.58
C THR A 73 28.99 11.10 -8.32
N ILE A 74 28.65 11.72 -7.18
CA ILE A 74 29.22 11.39 -5.86
C ILE A 74 28.05 10.98 -4.95
N ASP A 75 28.20 9.85 -4.26
CA ASP A 75 27.32 9.40 -3.18
C ASP A 75 28.05 9.39 -1.83
N LEU A 76 27.27 9.41 -0.74
CA LEU A 76 27.78 9.32 0.62
C LEU A 76 27.34 8.00 1.23
N VAL A 77 28.25 7.34 1.94
CA VAL A 77 28.03 6.10 2.71
C VAL A 77 27.62 6.43 4.14
#